data_AF-A0A1S8DAF1-F1
#
_entry.id   AF-A0A1S8DAF1-F1
#
_cell.length_a   1.000
_cell.length_b   1.000
_cell.length_c   1.000
_cell.angle_alpha   90.00
_cell.angle_beta   90.00
_cell.angle_gamma   90.00
#
_symmetry.space_group_name_H-M   'P 1'
#
loop_
_entity.id
_entity.type
_entity.pdbx_description
1 polymer ?
#
loop_
_entity_poly.entity_id
_entity_poly.type
_entity_poly.pdbx_seq_one_letter_code
_entity_poly.pdbx_strand_id
1 'polypeptide(L)'
;MPTFKGKPPGAGAGEISRRTAALRPSIALEPKQRDKARQLRRQGHEPEQIAKALNVPLEEVEKALVQMRMPRPETTRGTLNVTLDAHRLVMKERKGDEPVWVTMDRLLGELLRLRAERDRPKRLKESQAALPLFTSEA
;
A
#
# COMPACT_ATOMS: atom_id res chain seq x y z
N MET A 1 21.33 -2.57 1.04
CA MET A 1 21.01 -2.80 -0.39
C MET A 1 19.49 -2.89 -0.49
N PRO A 2 18.81 -2.08 -1.33
CA PRO A 2 17.37 -2.22 -1.51
C PRO A 2 17.06 -3.61 -2.06
N THR A 3 16.14 -4.34 -1.42
CA THR A 3 15.77 -5.72 -1.79
C THR A 3 15.02 -5.78 -3.14
N PHE A 4 14.37 -4.69 -3.53
CA PHE A 4 13.55 -4.61 -4.74
C PHE A 4 14.31 -3.92 -5.89
N LYS A 5 14.29 -4.53 -7.08
CA LYS A 5 14.87 -3.98 -8.31
C LYS A 5 13.74 -3.38 -9.16
N GLY A 6 13.80 -2.08 -9.45
CA GLY A 6 12.81 -1.39 -10.28
C GLY A 6 12.99 0.13 -10.31
N LYS A 7 12.24 0.82 -11.18
CA LYS A 7 12.20 2.28 -11.21
C LYS A 7 11.39 2.77 -9.99
N PRO A 8 11.99 3.51 -9.04
CA PRO A 8 11.28 3.94 -7.84
C PRO A 8 10.10 4.86 -8.20
N PRO A 9 8.95 4.72 -7.54
CA PRO A 9 7.88 5.70 -7.62
C PRO A 9 8.36 7.10 -7.16
N GLY A 10 7.67 8.16 -7.59
CA GLY A 10 7.97 9.51 -7.10
C GLY A 10 7.71 9.65 -5.58
N ALA A 11 8.29 10.68 -4.97
CA ALA A 11 8.23 10.86 -3.50
C ALA A 11 6.81 10.95 -2.92
N GLY A 12 5.83 11.46 -3.67
CA GLY A 12 4.42 11.49 -3.25
C GLY A 12 3.60 10.27 -3.65
N ALA A 13 4.23 9.16 -4.08
CA ALA A 13 3.48 7.98 -4.50
C ALA A 13 2.80 7.29 -3.32
N GLY A 14 1.50 7.02 -3.47
CA GLY A 14 0.64 6.51 -2.40
C GLY A 14 -0.14 7.62 -1.67
N GLU A 15 0.34 8.86 -1.74
CA GLU A 15 -0.34 10.02 -1.15
C GLU A 15 -1.38 10.60 -2.13
N ILE A 16 -2.45 11.18 -1.59
CA ILE A 16 -3.30 12.07 -2.37
C ILE A 16 -2.51 13.36 -2.63
N SER A 17 -2.41 13.77 -3.90
CA SER A 17 -1.86 15.09 -4.25
C SER A 17 -2.57 16.20 -3.49
N ARG A 18 -1.82 17.09 -2.83
CA ARG A 18 -2.38 18.23 -2.09
C ARG A 18 -3.27 19.12 -2.97
N ARG A 19 -2.86 19.34 -4.22
CA ARG A 19 -3.66 20.06 -5.23
C ARG A 19 -4.96 19.30 -5.51
N THR A 20 -4.90 17.97 -5.66
CA THR A 20 -6.10 17.16 -5.86
C THR A 20 -7.02 17.11 -4.64
N ALA A 21 -6.47 17.17 -3.42
CA ALA A 21 -7.27 17.28 -2.21
C ALA A 21 -8.00 18.63 -2.13
N ALA A 22 -7.28 19.73 -2.41
CA ALA A 22 -7.82 21.08 -2.35
C ALA A 22 -8.91 21.36 -3.40
N LEU A 23 -8.83 20.72 -4.57
CA LEU A 23 -9.82 20.88 -5.64
C LEU A 23 -11.07 20.01 -5.46
N ARG A 24 -11.17 19.19 -4.39
CA ARG A 24 -12.37 18.37 -4.19
C ARG A 24 -13.52 19.24 -3.70
N PRO A 25 -14.69 19.21 -4.36
CA PRO A 25 -15.86 19.91 -3.87
C PRO A 25 -16.27 19.32 -2.50
N SER A 26 -16.73 20.18 -1.60
CA SER A 26 -17.37 19.73 -0.36
C SER A 26 -18.65 18.99 -0.73
N ILE A 27 -18.81 17.77 -0.22
CA ILE A 27 -20.01 16.97 -0.45
C ILE A 27 -20.84 17.01 0.84
N ALA A 28 -22.08 17.47 0.75
CA ALA A 28 -23.07 17.47 1.82
C ALA A 28 -23.87 16.15 1.85
N LEU A 29 -23.19 15.03 1.61
CA LEU A 29 -23.74 13.68 1.79
C LEU A 29 -23.06 12.99 2.96
N GLU A 30 -23.82 12.19 3.70
CA GLU A 30 -23.21 11.30 4.65
C GLU A 30 -22.30 10.27 3.96
N PRO A 31 -21.23 9.77 4.63
CA PRO A 31 -20.32 8.79 4.05
C PRO A 31 -21.04 7.56 3.46
N LYS A 32 -22.10 7.08 4.13
CA LYS A 32 -22.91 5.94 3.67
C LYS A 32 -23.66 6.24 2.37
N GLN A 33 -24.28 7.42 2.27
CA GLN A 33 -25.01 7.85 1.06
C GLN A 33 -24.05 8.02 -0.13
N ARG A 34 -22.89 8.63 0.10
CA ARG A 34 -21.83 8.78 -0.91
C ARG A 34 -21.36 7.42 -1.44
N ASP A 35 -21.09 6.47 -0.55
CA ASP A 35 -20.59 5.15 -0.94
C ASP A 35 -21.67 4.35 -1.69
N LYS A 36 -22.94 4.50 -1.30
CA LYS A 36 -24.09 3.94 -2.02
C LYS A 36 -24.29 4.55 -3.41
N ALA A 37 -24.18 5.88 -3.54
CA ALA A 37 -24.25 6.57 -4.83
C ALA A 37 -23.19 6.06 -5.80
N ARG A 38 -21.95 5.90 -5.32
CA ARG A 38 -20.84 5.34 -6.12
C ARG A 38 -21.07 3.88 -6.49
N GLN A 39 -21.68 3.08 -5.60
CA GLN A 39 -22.06 1.71 -5.91
C GLN A 39 -23.07 1.66 -7.07
N LEU A 40 -24.14 2.46 -6.99
CA LEU A 40 -25.17 2.54 -8.03
C LEU A 40 -24.60 3.02 -9.36
N ARG A 41 -23.68 3.99 -9.36
CA ARG A 41 -23.01 4.42 -10.59
C ARG A 41 -22.21 3.30 -11.25
N ARG A 42 -21.50 2.47 -10.46
CA ARG A 42 -20.77 1.29 -11.00
C ARG A 42 -21.71 0.24 -11.57
N GLN A 43 -22.97 0.20 -11.15
CA GLN A 43 -24.01 -0.68 -11.68
C GLN A 43 -24.67 -0.13 -12.95
N GLY A 44 -24.24 1.06 -13.44
CA GLY A 44 -24.72 1.66 -14.68
C GLY A 44 -25.87 2.65 -14.51
N HIS A 45 -26.24 3.02 -13.28
CA HIS A 45 -27.27 4.03 -13.07
C HIS A 45 -26.77 5.44 -13.40
N GLU A 46 -27.67 6.26 -13.94
CA GLU A 46 -27.41 7.67 -14.22
C GLU A 46 -27.60 8.54 -12.96
N PRO A 47 -26.89 9.68 -12.84
CA PRO A 47 -26.92 10.54 -11.65
C PRO A 47 -28.34 10.92 -11.17
N GLU A 48 -29.27 11.17 -12.08
CA GLU A 48 -30.66 11.53 -11.77
C GLU A 48 -31.43 10.38 -11.14
N GLN A 49 -31.16 9.15 -11.59
CA GLN A 49 -31.75 7.94 -11.02
C GLN A 49 -31.23 7.70 -9.60
N ILE A 50 -29.94 7.94 -9.39
CA ILE A 50 -29.28 7.80 -8.09
C ILE A 50 -29.81 8.84 -7.10
N ALA A 51 -29.94 10.10 -7.52
CA ALA A 51 -30.48 11.18 -6.71
C ALA A 51 -31.91 10.87 -6.23
N LYS A 52 -32.76 10.38 -7.13
CA LYS A 52 -34.12 9.91 -6.82
C LYS A 52 -34.11 8.73 -5.86
N ALA A 53 -33.27 7.72 -6.10
CA ALA A 53 -33.20 6.51 -5.27
C ALA A 53 -32.72 6.79 -3.84
N LEU A 54 -31.83 7.77 -3.66
CA LEU A 54 -31.27 8.13 -2.36
C LEU A 54 -32.00 9.30 -1.68
N ASN A 55 -32.98 9.91 -2.36
CA ASN A 55 -33.69 11.10 -1.93
C ASN A 55 -32.75 12.24 -1.50
N VAL A 56 -31.77 12.55 -2.37
CA VAL A 56 -30.77 13.61 -2.15
C VAL A 56 -30.68 14.52 -3.37
N PRO A 57 -30.19 15.77 -3.23
CA PRO A 57 -30.00 16.66 -4.36
C PRO A 57 -29.07 16.07 -5.43
N LEU A 58 -29.44 16.25 -6.71
CA LEU A 58 -28.64 15.79 -7.85
C LEU A 58 -27.21 16.33 -7.80
N GLU A 59 -27.05 17.61 -7.49
CA GLU A 59 -25.75 18.28 -7.39
C GLU A 59 -24.80 17.56 -6.41
N GLU A 60 -25.33 17.06 -5.30
CA GLU A 60 -24.53 16.35 -4.29
C GLU A 60 -24.12 14.95 -4.75
N VAL A 61 -24.97 14.30 -5.55
CA VAL A 61 -24.61 13.06 -6.24
C VAL A 61 -23.49 13.33 -7.24
N GLU A 62 -23.62 14.35 -8.08
CA GLU A 62 -22.59 14.70 -9.08
C GLU A 62 -21.24 14.98 -8.42
N LYS A 63 -21.21 15.78 -7.34
CA LYS A 63 -20.00 16.02 -6.54
C LYS A 63 -19.40 14.71 -6.01
N ALA A 64 -20.23 13.77 -5.57
CA ALA A 64 -19.79 12.46 -5.08
C ALA A 64 -19.21 11.55 -6.19
N LEU A 65 -19.77 11.64 -7.40
CA LEU A 65 -19.38 10.83 -8.56
C LEU A 65 -18.13 11.37 -9.27
N VAL A 66 -17.93 12.69 -9.33
CA VAL A 66 -16.70 13.30 -9.90
C VAL A 66 -15.45 12.85 -9.15
N GLN A 67 -15.58 12.48 -7.87
CA GLN A 67 -14.48 11.95 -7.06
C GLN A 67 -14.21 10.44 -7.30
N MET A 68 -14.98 9.76 -8.14
CA MET A 68 -14.71 8.37 -8.51
C MET A 68 -13.43 8.28 -9.34
N ARG A 69 -12.57 7.33 -8.99
CA ARG A 69 -11.36 7.05 -9.78
C ARG A 69 -11.76 6.20 -10.98
N MET A 70 -11.50 6.69 -12.19
CA MET A 70 -11.50 5.88 -13.40
C MET A 70 -10.21 5.03 -13.44
N PRO A 71 -10.27 3.76 -13.86
CA PRO A 71 -9.06 2.98 -14.09
C PRO A 71 -8.23 3.68 -15.18
N ARG A 72 -6.95 3.93 -14.92
CA ARG A 72 -6.03 4.37 -15.99
C ARG A 72 -5.66 3.16 -16.84
N PRO A 73 -5.79 3.22 -18.18
CA PRO A 73 -5.47 2.09 -19.06
C PRO A 73 -3.97 1.74 -19.06
N GLU A 74 -3.09 2.72 -18.82
CA GLU A 74 -1.65 2.49 -18.68
C GLU A 74 -1.22 2.75 -17.23
N THR A 75 -0.90 1.68 -16.50
CA THR A 75 -0.42 1.78 -15.12
C THR A 75 1.07 1.51 -15.06
N THR A 76 1.85 2.51 -14.63
CA THR A 76 3.26 2.32 -14.25
C THR A 76 3.39 1.86 -12.80
N ARG A 77 2.28 1.57 -12.12
CA ARG A 77 2.15 1.35 -10.68
C ARG A 77 0.98 0.41 -10.37
N GLY A 78 1.22 -0.61 -9.53
CA GLY A 78 0.17 -1.41 -8.90
C GLY A 78 -0.31 -0.78 -7.60
N THR A 79 -1.60 -0.87 -7.29
CA THR A 79 -2.14 -0.51 -5.97
C THR A 79 -2.43 -1.78 -5.19
N LEU A 80 -1.85 -1.92 -3.99
CA LEU A 80 -2.19 -2.99 -3.05
C LEU A 80 -3.19 -2.45 -2.03
N ASN A 81 -4.39 -3.04 -1.98
CA ASN A 81 -5.35 -2.75 -0.92
C ASN A 81 -4.96 -3.56 0.33
N VAL A 82 -4.91 -2.90 1.48
CA VAL A 82 -4.53 -3.50 2.77
C VAL A 82 -5.58 -3.17 3.83
N THR A 83 -5.55 -3.89 4.95
CA THR A 83 -6.42 -3.58 6.10
C THR A 83 -6.05 -2.24 6.74
N LEU A 84 -6.98 -1.64 7.49
CA LEU A 84 -6.70 -0.40 8.22
C LEU A 84 -5.58 -0.56 9.25
N ASP A 85 -5.48 -1.74 9.87
CA ASP A 85 -4.41 -2.01 10.85
C ASP A 85 -3.04 -2.14 10.19
N ALA A 86 -2.97 -2.80 9.04
CA ALA A 86 -1.74 -2.84 8.24
C ALA A 86 -1.33 -1.43 7.81
N HIS A 87 -2.28 -0.59 7.37
CA HIS A 87 -2.00 0.81 7.04
C HIS A 87 -1.46 1.58 8.25
N ARG A 88 -2.08 1.46 9.44
CA ARG A 88 -1.61 2.11 10.67
C ARG A 88 -0.20 1.68 11.04
N LEU A 89 0.13 0.39 10.91
CA LEU A 89 1.47 -0.13 11.15
C LEU A 89 2.49 0.55 10.23
N VAL A 90 2.21 0.60 8.93
CA VAL A 90 3.10 1.23 7.94
C VAL A 90 3.33 2.70 8.28
N MET A 91 2.27 3.44 8.62
CA MET A 91 2.39 4.84 9.02
C MET A 91 3.18 5.02 10.31
N LYS A 92 3.06 4.12 11.28
CA LYS A 92 3.82 4.12 12.53
C LYS A 92 5.32 3.88 12.30
N GLU A 93 5.65 2.99 11.38
CA GLU A 93 7.04 2.62 11.06
C GLU A 93 7.74 3.62 10.14
N ARG A 94 7.03 4.64 9.64
CA ARG A 94 7.57 5.66 8.74
C ARG A 94 8.68 6.46 9.44
N LYS A 95 9.85 6.54 8.80
CA LYS A 95 11.00 7.31 9.32
C LYS A 95 10.99 8.73 8.76
N GLY A 96 10.74 9.72 9.63
CA GLY A 96 10.64 11.12 9.23
C GLY A 96 9.59 11.32 8.14
N ASP A 97 9.98 12.03 7.06
CA ASP A 97 9.11 12.32 5.92
C ASP A 97 9.32 11.38 4.73
N GLU A 98 9.88 10.18 4.94
CA GLU A 98 10.13 9.24 3.85
C GLU A 98 8.82 8.88 3.09
N PRO A 99 8.84 8.68 1.76
CA PRO A 99 7.66 8.24 1.03
C PRO A 99 7.08 6.92 1.57
N VAL A 100 5.75 6.79 1.61
CA VAL A 100 5.09 5.57 2.12
C VAL A 100 5.56 4.29 1.41
N TRP A 101 5.83 4.37 0.10
CA TRP A 101 6.34 3.22 -0.65
C TRP A 101 7.77 2.83 -0.23
N VAL A 102 8.60 3.78 0.20
CA VAL A 102 9.95 3.51 0.75
C VAL A 102 9.84 2.78 2.08
N THR A 103 8.92 3.21 2.95
CA THR A 103 8.61 2.51 4.20
C THR A 103 8.19 1.07 3.92
N MET A 104 7.31 0.85 2.94
CA MET A 104 6.88 -0.49 2.54
C MET A 104 8.03 -1.36 2.03
N ASP A 105 8.84 -0.85 1.09
CA ASP A 105 9.99 -1.59 0.54
C ASP A 105 10.99 -1.95 1.65
N ARG A 106 11.22 -1.05 2.60
CA ARG A 106 12.09 -1.32 3.74
C ARG A 106 11.52 -2.42 4.64
N LEU A 107 10.26 -2.31 5.05
CA LEU A 107 9.62 -3.30 5.93
C LEU A 107 9.57 -4.69 5.29
N LEU A 108 9.26 -4.77 3.99
CA LEU A 108 9.27 -6.03 3.27
C LEU A 108 10.70 -6.58 3.12
N GLY A 109 11.69 -5.72 2.88
CA GLY A 109 13.10 -6.12 2.83
C GLY A 109 13.59 -6.68 4.18
N GLU A 110 13.24 -6.03 5.29
CA GLU A 110 13.54 -6.49 6.65
C GLU A 110 12.86 -7.84 6.95
N LEU A 111 11.58 -8.00 6.59
CA LEU A 111 10.85 -9.27 6.75
C LEU A 111 11.50 -10.42 5.94
N LEU A 112 11.86 -10.17 4.68
CA LEU A 112 12.51 -11.17 3.83
C LEU A 112 13.87 -11.58 4.37
N ARG A 113 14.62 -10.64 4.94
CA ARG A 113 15.90 -10.92 5.60
C ARG A 113 15.70 -11.81 6.84
N LEU A 114 14.74 -11.49 7.71
CA LEU A 114 14.43 -12.29 8.89
C LEU A 114 13.99 -13.72 8.52
N ARG A 115 13.21 -13.87 7.43
CA ARG A 115 12.84 -15.19 6.90
C ARG A 115 14.06 -15.97 6.42
N ALA A 116 14.93 -15.33 5.64
CA ALA A 116 16.16 -15.96 5.16
C ALA A 116 17.11 -16.37 6.30
N GLU A 117 17.20 -15.58 7.37
CA GLU A 117 17.98 -15.91 8.57
C GLU A 117 17.38 -17.08 9.35
N ARG A 118 16.05 -17.14 9.48
CA ARG A 118 15.33 -18.24 10.12
C ARG A 118 15.48 -19.55 9.34
N ASP A 119 15.39 -19.48 8.02
CA ASP A 119 15.42 -20.65 7.14
C ASP A 119 16.86 -21.09 6.82
N ARG A 120 17.87 -20.37 7.34
CA ARG A 120 19.29 -20.72 7.17
C ARG A 120 19.57 -22.01 7.94
N PRO A 121 20.05 -23.08 7.29
CA PRO A 121 20.42 -24.30 8.00
C PRO A 121 21.51 -23.97 9.02
N LYS A 122 21.29 -24.38 10.29
CA LYS A 122 22.34 -24.35 11.32
C LYS A 122 23.51 -25.17 10.77
N ARG A 123 24.54 -24.52 10.23
CA ARG A 123 25.81 -25.20 9.98
C ARG A 123 26.24 -25.78 11.31
N LEU A 124 26.16 -27.10 11.42
CA LEU A 124 26.75 -27.87 12.50
C LEU A 124 28.17 -27.36 12.69
N LYS A 125 28.49 -26.94 13.91
CA LYS A 125 29.86 -26.76 14.40
C LYS A 125 30.53 -28.14 14.42
N GLU A 126 30.78 -28.73 13.27
CA GLU A 126 31.43 -30.04 13.12
C GLU A 126 32.40 -29.96 11.94
N SER A 127 33.47 -29.19 12.13
CA SER A 127 34.71 -29.35 11.33
C SER A 127 35.93 -28.68 11.96
N GLN A 128 35.86 -28.28 13.24
CA GLN A 128 37.05 -27.92 14.03
C GLN A 128 37.47 -29.00 15.04
N ALA A 129 36.89 -30.20 14.98
CA ALA A 129 37.23 -31.32 15.87
C ALA A 129 38.17 -32.37 15.24
N ALA A 130 38.76 -32.09 14.07
CA ALA A 130 39.72 -33.00 13.43
C ALA A 130 40.95 -32.24 12.92
N LEU A 131 41.68 -31.59 13.82
CA LEU A 131 43.12 -31.41 13.63
C LEU A 131 43.79 -32.49 14.48
N PRO A 132 44.36 -33.56 13.89
CA PRO A 132 45.15 -34.50 14.67
C PRO A 132 46.36 -33.75 15.24
N LEU A 133 46.48 -33.83 16.57
CA LEU A 133 47.64 -33.38 17.32
C LEU A 133 48.89 -34.10 16.79
N PHE A 134 49.95 -33.33 16.54
CA PHE A 134 51.28 -33.86 16.28
C PHE A 134 51.68 -34.87 17.37
N THR A 135 52.00 -36.10 16.99
CA THR A 135 52.81 -36.99 17.82
C THR A 135 54.20 -37.07 17.21
N SER A 136 55.13 -36.42 17.93
CA SER A 136 56.57 -36.55 17.81
C SER A 136 57.01 -37.75 18.64
N GLU A 137 57.50 -38.83 18.02
CA GLU A 137 58.47 -39.78 18.60
C GLU A 137 59.39 -40.18 17.44
N ALA A 138 60.64 -39.71 17.42
CA ALA A 138 61.85 -40.28 18.05
C ALA A 138 62.39 -41.51 17.30
#